data_AF-A0A6M1YY80-F1
#
_entry.id   AF-A0A6M1YY80-F1
#
_cell.length_a   1.000
_cell.length_b   1.000
_cell.length_c   1.000
_cell.angle_alpha   90.00
_cell.angle_beta   90.00
_cell.angle_gamma   90.00
#
_symmetry.space_group_name_H-M   'P 1'
#
loop_
_entity.id
_entity.type
_entity.pdbx_description
1 polymer ?
#
loop_
_entity_poly.entity_id
_entity_poly.type
_entity_poly.pdbx_seq_one_letter_code
_entity_poly.pdbx_strand_id
1 'polypeptide(L)'
;NYVVVDIQWINPNLITLFSFITAIISVLFIIAGGTLNFIIAAILIHLSHVLDCMDGQMARYRKTSSLSGSFFDKLTDQIQVIIWFGSVGYAAYSQSQNVLPVFLAFAGVAFYSIRGYVKYVAIYTEMSKDSGYLEKVSKETLHVKKKETAGLGYGVLANFRWFMSVQKKFFAFDEGVFIFMLSLALVIDKLTPMLWVFVISQLVHGLARGWQRGRQISRNQTIINEQYSMPRK
;
A
#
# COMPACT_ATOMS: atom_id res chain seq x y z
N ASN A 1 -21.68 -5.58 -8.22
CA ASN A 1 -21.65 -5.19 -6.79
C ASN A 1 -22.36 -3.86 -6.57
N TYR A 2 -23.70 -3.83 -6.72
CA TYR A 2 -24.50 -2.61 -6.53
C TYR A 2 -25.29 -2.59 -5.20
N VAL A 3 -25.40 -3.72 -4.49
CA VAL A 3 -26.37 -3.88 -3.39
C VAL A 3 -25.94 -3.19 -2.08
N VAL A 4 -24.64 -3.04 -1.81
CA VAL A 4 -24.16 -2.42 -0.55
C VAL A 4 -24.10 -0.89 -0.63
N VAL A 5 -24.06 -0.33 -1.85
CA VAL A 5 -23.78 1.09 -2.08
C VAL A 5 -25.01 1.99 -1.84
N ASP A 6 -26.22 1.44 -1.86
CA ASP A 6 -27.47 2.19 -1.68
C ASP A 6 -27.99 2.28 -0.24
N ILE A 7 -27.29 1.66 0.73
CA ILE A 7 -27.70 1.75 2.14
C ILE A 7 -27.20 3.08 2.73
N GLN A 8 -28.06 4.10 2.79
CA GLN A 8 -27.71 5.45 3.24
C GLN A 8 -27.15 5.53 4.68
N TRP A 9 -27.40 4.51 5.51
CA TRP A 9 -27.00 4.49 6.92
C TRP A 9 -25.54 4.08 7.16
N ILE A 10 -24.88 3.49 6.17
CA ILE A 10 -23.48 3.09 6.30
C ILE A 10 -22.61 4.29 5.94
N ASN A 11 -22.05 4.93 6.96
CA ASN A 11 -21.09 6.03 6.83
C ASN A 11 -19.70 5.43 6.52
N PRO A 12 -18.95 5.91 5.50
CA PRO A 12 -17.60 5.45 5.22
C PRO A 12 -16.69 5.38 6.46
N ASN A 13 -16.75 6.39 7.34
CA ASN A 13 -15.94 6.41 8.57
C ASN A 13 -16.29 5.27 9.55
N LEU A 14 -17.53 4.78 9.55
CA LEU A 14 -17.91 3.62 10.37
C LEU A 14 -17.33 2.33 9.80
N ILE A 15 -17.24 2.22 8.46
CA ILE A 15 -16.59 1.08 7.81
C ILE A 15 -15.09 1.08 8.15
N THR A 16 -14.42 2.24 8.09
CA THR A 16 -13.01 2.37 8.47
C THR A 16 -12.77 1.98 9.93
N LEU A 17 -13.68 2.37 10.83
CA LEU A 17 -13.58 1.95 12.23
C LEU A 17 -13.77 0.44 12.38
N PHE A 18 -14.72 -0.14 11.66
CA PHE A 18 -14.97 -1.59 11.69
C PHE A 18 -13.82 -2.39 11.08
N SER A 19 -13.23 -1.91 9.98
CA SER A 19 -12.04 -2.52 9.37
C SER A 19 -10.87 -2.51 10.35
N PHE A 20 -10.66 -1.40 11.05
CA PHE A 20 -9.61 -1.24 12.05
C PHE A 20 -9.81 -2.14 13.28
N ILE A 21 -11.03 -2.22 13.82
CA ILE A 21 -11.34 -3.14 14.92
C ILE A 21 -11.10 -4.60 14.49
N THR A 22 -11.50 -4.97 13.28
CA THR A 22 -11.27 -6.30 12.71
C THR A 22 -9.77 -6.61 12.63
N ALA A 23 -8.94 -5.62 12.24
CA ALA A 23 -7.48 -5.76 12.22
C ALA A 23 -6.89 -5.97 13.63
N ILE A 24 -7.41 -5.29 14.66
CA ILE A 24 -6.97 -5.50 16.04
C ILE A 24 -7.35 -6.90 16.53
N ILE A 25 -8.56 -7.38 16.22
CA ILE A 25 -8.99 -8.72 16.60
C ILE A 25 -8.10 -9.79 15.94
N SER A 26 -7.71 -9.59 14.67
CA SER A 26 -6.81 -10.54 14.00
C SER A 26 -5.46 -10.66 14.72
N VAL A 27 -4.92 -9.55 15.24
CA VAL A 27 -3.68 -9.54 16.03
C VAL A 27 -3.79 -10.40 17.29
N LEU A 28 -4.94 -10.37 17.98
CA LEU A 28 -5.15 -11.20 19.17
C LEU A 28 -5.05 -12.70 18.83
N PHE A 29 -5.60 -13.12 17.68
CA PHE A 29 -5.47 -14.49 17.21
C PHE A 29 -4.04 -14.84 16.78
N ILE A 30 -3.29 -13.91 16.17
CA ILE A 30 -1.87 -14.13 15.86
C ILE A 30 -1.06 -14.36 17.14
N ILE A 31 -1.28 -13.52 18.16
CA ILE A 31 -0.57 -13.62 19.44
C ILE A 31 -0.94 -14.91 20.18
N ALA A 32 -2.21 -15.30 20.15
CA ALA A 32 -2.67 -16.56 20.76
C ALA A 32 -1.97 -17.79 20.16
N GLY A 33 -1.56 -17.71 18.89
CA GLY A 33 -0.79 -18.76 18.23
C GLY A 33 -1.58 -20.05 17.94
N GLY A 34 -0.97 -20.96 17.20
CA GLY A 34 -1.58 -22.23 16.81
C GLY A 34 -2.36 -22.16 15.50
N THR A 35 -2.47 -23.31 14.82
CA THR A 35 -2.93 -23.39 13.42
C THR A 35 -4.33 -22.83 13.22
N LEU A 36 -5.28 -23.15 14.11
CA LEU A 36 -6.66 -22.66 13.99
C LEU A 36 -6.73 -21.13 14.15
N ASN A 37 -6.02 -20.59 15.14
CA ASN A 37 -5.98 -19.15 15.40
C ASN A 37 -5.31 -18.40 14.24
N PHE A 38 -4.25 -18.96 13.64
CA PHE A 38 -3.64 -18.37 12.45
C PHE A 38 -4.55 -18.36 11.23
N ILE A 39 -5.35 -19.41 11.02
CA ILE A 39 -6.34 -19.43 9.94
C ILE A 39 -7.41 -18.34 10.18
N ILE A 40 -7.92 -18.22 11.41
CA ILE A 40 -8.89 -17.17 11.78
C ILE A 40 -8.26 -15.79 11.56
N ALA A 41 -7.03 -15.57 12.02
CA ALA A 41 -6.31 -14.32 11.81
C ALA A 41 -6.14 -13.99 10.31
N ALA A 42 -5.78 -14.97 9.48
CA ALA A 42 -5.61 -14.79 8.04
C ALA A 42 -6.91 -14.35 7.35
N ILE A 43 -8.06 -14.91 7.77
CA ILE A 43 -9.39 -14.54 7.29
C ILE A 43 -9.73 -13.11 7.72
N LEU A 44 -9.52 -12.78 9.00
CA LEU A 44 -9.83 -11.46 9.55
C LEU A 44 -8.97 -10.35 8.92
N ILE A 45 -7.68 -10.60 8.68
CA ILE A 45 -6.80 -9.68 7.94
C ILE A 45 -7.39 -9.39 6.56
N HIS A 46 -7.80 -10.43 5.84
CA HIS A 46 -8.34 -10.26 4.49
C HIS A 46 -9.69 -9.51 4.51
N LEU A 47 -10.53 -9.81 5.50
CA LEU A 47 -11.79 -9.12 5.71
C LEU A 47 -11.56 -7.64 6.00
N SER A 48 -10.64 -7.31 6.91
CA SER A 48 -10.27 -5.94 7.24
C SER A 48 -9.82 -5.16 6.00
N HIS A 49 -8.92 -5.75 5.19
CA HIS A 49 -8.44 -5.13 3.96
C HIS A 49 -9.55 -4.92 2.90
N VAL A 50 -10.49 -5.87 2.78
CA VAL A 50 -11.62 -5.72 1.86
C VAL A 50 -12.53 -4.57 2.30
N LEU A 51 -12.82 -4.46 3.60
CA LEU A 51 -13.65 -3.39 4.16
C LEU A 51 -13.01 -2.01 3.96
N ASP A 52 -11.71 -1.92 4.17
CA ASP A 52 -10.91 -0.73 3.94
C ASP A 52 -10.93 -0.29 2.46
N CYS A 53 -10.70 -1.24 1.54
CA CYS A 53 -10.88 -0.97 0.12
C CYS A 53 -12.31 -0.52 -0.23
N MET A 54 -13.33 -1.04 0.45
CA MET A 54 -14.72 -0.69 0.21
C MET A 54 -15.06 0.73 0.66
N ASP A 55 -14.56 1.19 1.82
CA ASP A 55 -14.87 2.52 2.34
C ASP A 55 -14.34 3.63 1.40
N GLY A 56 -13.14 3.45 0.84
CA GLY A 56 -12.50 4.40 -0.03
C GLY A 56 -13.20 4.47 -1.40
N GLN A 57 -13.66 3.33 -1.91
CA GLN A 57 -14.49 3.32 -3.13
C GLN A 57 -15.86 3.94 -2.88
N MET A 58 -16.47 3.67 -1.73
CA MET A 58 -17.78 4.19 -1.36
C MET A 58 -17.75 5.71 -1.17
N ALA A 59 -16.72 6.26 -0.51
CA ALA A 59 -16.52 7.70 -0.37
C ALA A 59 -16.32 8.41 -1.71
N ARG A 60 -15.56 7.80 -2.63
CA ARG A 60 -15.38 8.30 -4.00
C ARG A 60 -16.68 8.27 -4.79
N TYR A 61 -17.43 7.18 -4.70
CA TYR A 61 -18.69 7.00 -5.42
C TYR A 61 -19.75 7.99 -4.94
N ARG A 62 -19.90 8.17 -3.62
CA ARG A 62 -20.87 9.10 -3.02
C ARG A 62 -20.43 10.57 -3.06
N LYS A 63 -19.21 10.86 -3.52
CA LYS A 63 -18.57 12.20 -3.44
C LYS A 63 -18.57 12.79 -2.02
N THR A 64 -18.58 11.94 -1.00
CA THR A 64 -18.55 12.33 0.42
C THR A 64 -17.14 12.21 1.01
N SER A 65 -16.10 12.28 0.17
CA SER A 65 -14.71 12.25 0.62
C SER A 65 -14.40 13.45 1.51
N SER A 66 -14.09 13.21 2.77
CA SER A 66 -13.70 14.25 3.73
C SER A 66 -12.18 14.25 3.95
N LEU A 67 -11.62 15.43 4.27
CA LEU A 67 -10.19 15.57 4.55
C LEU A 67 -9.80 14.77 5.81
N SER A 68 -10.65 14.80 6.84
CA SER A 68 -10.47 14.04 8.08
C SER A 68 -10.55 12.54 7.84
N GLY A 69 -11.54 12.06 7.07
CA GLY A 69 -11.65 10.63 6.72
C GLY A 69 -10.40 10.12 6.00
N SER A 70 -9.91 10.87 4.99
CA SER A 70 -8.68 10.49 4.27
C SER A 70 -7.41 10.59 5.12
N PHE A 71 -7.41 11.34 6.22
CA PHE A 71 -6.31 11.35 7.17
C PHE A 71 -6.36 10.12 8.08
N PHE A 72 -7.55 9.80 8.62
CA PHE A 72 -7.74 8.64 9.49
C PHE A 72 -7.47 7.32 8.77
N ASP A 73 -7.96 7.16 7.55
CA ASP A 73 -7.69 6.06 6.61
C ASP A 73 -6.17 5.74 6.54
N LYS A 74 -5.37 6.73 6.13
CA LYS A 74 -3.90 6.57 6.05
C LYS A 74 -3.24 6.29 7.40
N LEU A 75 -3.78 6.84 8.49
CA LEU A 75 -3.27 6.60 9.83
C LEU A 75 -3.56 5.16 10.26
N THR A 76 -4.78 4.68 10.02
CA THR A 76 -5.18 3.31 10.35
C THR A 76 -4.39 2.30 9.52
N ASP A 77 -4.16 2.54 8.23
CA ASP A 77 -3.33 1.67 7.37
C ASP A 77 -1.93 1.48 7.96
N GLN A 78 -1.29 2.58 8.34
CA GLN A 78 0.05 2.55 8.91
C GLN A 78 0.08 1.80 10.25
N ILE A 79 -0.94 1.99 11.10
CA ILE A 79 -1.05 1.26 12.37
C ILE A 79 -1.27 -0.23 12.12
N GLN A 80 -2.14 -0.60 11.18
CA GLN A 80 -2.43 -2.00 10.84
C GLN A 80 -1.16 -2.75 10.42
N VAL A 81 -0.34 -2.16 9.55
CA VAL A 81 0.95 -2.75 9.15
C VAL A 81 1.86 -2.96 10.37
N ILE A 82 1.97 -1.98 11.26
CA ILE A 82 2.81 -2.10 12.46
C ILE A 82 2.34 -3.25 13.36
N ILE A 83 1.05 -3.32 13.67
CA ILE A 83 0.51 -4.32 14.62
C ILE A 83 0.51 -5.74 14.01
N TRP A 84 0.24 -5.89 12.71
CA TRP A 84 0.25 -7.18 12.05
C TRP A 84 1.66 -7.76 11.94
N PHE A 85 2.62 -7.00 11.44
CA PHE A 85 3.99 -7.49 11.33
C PHE A 85 4.65 -7.65 12.70
N GLY A 86 4.36 -6.75 13.65
CA GLY A 86 4.84 -6.88 15.03
C GLY A 86 4.33 -8.15 15.71
N SER A 87 3.03 -8.45 15.58
CA SER A 87 2.45 -9.67 16.15
C SER A 87 2.94 -10.94 15.48
N VAL A 88 3.17 -10.93 14.16
CA VAL A 88 3.81 -12.06 13.47
C VAL A 88 5.26 -12.26 13.91
N GLY A 89 6.02 -11.18 14.10
CA GLY A 89 7.36 -11.25 14.68
C GLY A 89 7.36 -11.87 16.07
N TYR A 90 6.40 -11.48 16.92
CA TYR A 90 6.19 -12.07 18.24
C TYR A 90 5.78 -13.54 18.18
N ALA A 91 4.83 -13.92 17.32
CA ALA A 91 4.37 -15.29 17.17
C ALA A 91 5.51 -16.21 16.70
N ALA A 92 6.31 -15.75 15.73
CA ALA A 92 7.49 -16.46 15.26
C ALA A 92 8.56 -16.62 16.36
N TYR A 93 8.77 -15.60 17.19
CA TYR A 93 9.63 -15.70 18.37
C TYR A 93 9.10 -16.72 19.38
N SER A 94 7.80 -16.67 19.68
CA SER A 94 7.16 -17.59 20.63
C SER A 94 7.31 -19.05 20.20
N GLN A 95 7.21 -19.34 18.90
CA GLN A 95 7.41 -20.68 18.35
C GLN A 95 8.88 -21.12 18.32
N SER A 96 9.80 -20.24 17.93
CA SER A 96 11.20 -20.60 17.66
C SER A 96 12.17 -20.34 18.81
N GLN A 97 11.75 -19.54 19.80
CA GLN A 97 12.57 -18.96 20.87
C GLN A 97 13.79 -18.17 20.36
N ASN A 98 13.75 -17.75 19.09
CA ASN A 98 14.79 -16.96 18.44
C ASN A 98 14.30 -15.52 18.25
N VAL A 99 15.09 -14.54 18.68
CA VAL A 99 14.75 -13.11 18.59
C VAL A 99 14.80 -12.54 17.17
N LEU A 100 15.44 -13.23 16.23
CA LEU A 100 15.62 -12.80 14.84
C LEU A 100 14.32 -12.33 14.15
N PRO A 101 13.18 -13.05 14.21
CA PRO A 101 11.93 -12.62 13.57
C PRO A 101 11.41 -11.28 14.10
N VAL A 102 11.64 -10.95 15.38
CA VAL A 102 11.24 -9.66 15.96
C VAL A 102 12.06 -8.52 15.33
N PHE A 103 13.38 -8.72 15.20
CA PHE A 103 14.23 -7.74 14.53
C PHE A 103 13.88 -7.59 13.04
N LEU A 104 13.54 -8.69 12.36
CA LEU A 104 13.08 -8.64 10.97
C LEU A 104 11.77 -7.86 10.85
N ALA A 105 10.78 -8.13 11.70
CA ALA A 105 9.52 -7.38 11.70
C ALA A 105 9.76 -5.88 11.95
N PHE A 106 10.56 -5.54 12.95
CA PHE A 106 10.93 -4.16 13.27
C PHE A 106 11.63 -3.46 12.09
N ALA A 107 12.66 -4.10 11.52
CA ALA A 107 13.39 -3.55 10.38
C ALA A 107 12.48 -3.36 9.15
N GLY A 108 11.60 -4.33 8.88
CA GLY A 108 10.67 -4.27 7.76
C GLY A 108 9.68 -3.12 7.91
N VAL A 109 9.09 -2.95 9.10
CA VAL A 109 8.18 -1.84 9.42
C VAL A 109 8.90 -0.49 9.37
N ALA A 110 10.15 -0.42 9.84
CA ALA A 110 10.96 0.79 9.74
C ALA A 110 11.20 1.19 8.27
N PHE A 111 11.61 0.24 7.42
CA PHE A 111 11.80 0.51 5.98
C PHE A 111 10.47 0.85 5.28
N TYR A 112 9.37 0.20 5.64
CA TYR A 112 8.03 0.54 5.15
C TYR A 112 7.67 2.00 5.48
N SER A 113 7.96 2.43 6.71
CA SER A 113 7.70 3.80 7.19
C SER A 113 8.59 4.83 6.47
N ILE A 114 9.88 4.50 6.27
CA ILE A 114 10.81 5.33 5.49
C ILE A 114 10.31 5.49 4.05
N ARG A 115 9.82 4.42 3.42
CA ARG A 115 9.22 4.48 2.07
C ARG A 115 8.05 5.47 2.02
N GLY A 116 7.17 5.44 3.02
CA GLY A 116 6.08 6.40 3.18
C GLY A 116 6.57 7.84 3.36
N TYR A 117 7.59 8.04 4.20
CA TYR A 117 8.19 9.34 4.45
C TYR A 117 8.86 9.93 3.21
N VAL A 118 9.69 9.15 2.50
CA VAL A 118 10.28 9.56 1.21
C VAL A 118 9.19 9.90 0.19
N LYS A 119 8.06 9.17 0.22
CA LYS A 119 6.91 9.48 -0.62
C LYS A 119 6.35 10.86 -0.31
N TYR A 120 6.13 11.14 0.96
CA TYR A 120 5.62 12.40 1.47
C TYR A 120 6.56 13.57 1.16
N VAL A 121 7.85 13.47 1.52
CA VAL A 121 8.85 14.54 1.31
C VAL A 121 8.91 14.95 -0.14
N ALA A 122 8.97 14.01 -1.07
CA ALA A 122 9.03 14.36 -2.49
C ALA A 122 7.73 14.99 -3.02
N ILE A 123 6.55 14.58 -2.55
CA ILE A 123 5.29 15.27 -2.92
C ILE A 123 5.29 16.69 -2.36
N TYR A 124 5.69 16.85 -1.10
CA TYR A 124 5.80 18.16 -0.45
C TYR A 124 6.79 19.08 -1.20
N THR A 125 7.98 18.59 -1.56
CA THR A 125 8.98 19.35 -2.31
C THR A 125 8.45 19.80 -3.68
N GLU A 126 7.76 18.93 -4.42
CA GLU A 126 7.18 19.30 -5.72
C GLU A 126 6.02 20.30 -5.57
N MET A 127 5.16 20.13 -4.56
CA MET A 127 4.08 21.09 -4.28
C MET A 127 4.60 22.47 -3.86
N SER A 128 5.71 22.53 -3.13
CA SER A 128 6.37 23.80 -2.77
C SER A 128 6.99 24.50 -3.98
N LYS A 129 7.30 23.79 -5.06
CA LYS A 129 7.81 24.36 -6.31
C LYS A 129 6.69 24.75 -7.29
N ASP A 130 5.64 23.94 -7.37
CA ASP A 130 4.51 24.11 -8.29
C ASP A 130 3.19 23.80 -7.57
N SER A 131 2.41 24.85 -7.28
CA SER A 131 1.10 24.72 -6.64
C SER A 131 0.08 23.96 -7.50
N GLY A 132 0.29 23.91 -8.82
CA GLY A 132 -0.52 23.14 -9.78
C GLY A 132 -0.06 21.68 -9.97
N TYR A 133 0.98 21.22 -9.27
CA TYR A 133 1.55 19.89 -9.43
C TYR A 133 0.52 18.76 -9.26
N LEU A 134 -0.30 18.83 -8.21
CA LEU A 134 -1.32 17.80 -7.94
C LEU A 134 -2.37 17.73 -9.06
N GLU A 135 -2.74 18.87 -9.64
CA GLU A 135 -3.71 18.91 -10.73
C GLU A 135 -3.12 18.26 -12.00
N LYS A 136 -1.86 18.57 -12.32
CA LYS A 136 -1.13 17.96 -13.45
C LYS A 136 -1.03 16.44 -13.31
N VAL A 137 -0.58 15.97 -12.14
CA VAL A 137 -0.47 14.53 -11.85
C VAL A 137 -1.84 13.84 -11.92
N SER A 138 -2.91 14.50 -11.46
CA SER A 138 -4.26 13.94 -11.55
C SER A 138 -4.72 13.79 -13.01
N LYS A 139 -4.48 14.81 -13.86
CA LYS A 139 -4.81 14.79 -15.29
C LYS A 139 -4.02 13.71 -16.02
N GLU A 140 -2.72 13.59 -15.76
CA GLU A 140 -1.88 12.52 -16.31
C GLU A 140 -2.38 11.13 -15.92
N THR A 141 -2.73 10.93 -14.65
CA THR A 141 -3.27 9.65 -14.15
C THR A 141 -4.58 9.27 -14.84
N LEU A 142 -5.48 10.24 -15.04
CA LEU A 142 -6.74 10.05 -15.76
C LEU A 142 -6.50 9.70 -17.25
N HIS A 143 -5.55 10.36 -17.91
CA HIS A 143 -5.19 10.07 -19.29
C HIS A 143 -4.56 8.69 -19.46
N VAL A 144 -3.68 8.26 -18.53
CA VAL A 144 -3.09 6.91 -18.55
C VAL A 144 -4.17 5.84 -18.37
N LYS A 145 -5.12 6.03 -17.44
CA LYS A 145 -6.20 5.07 -17.19
C LYS A 145 -7.16 4.94 -18.38
N LYS A 146 -7.34 5.99 -19.19
CA LYS A 146 -8.15 5.98 -20.43
C LYS A 146 -7.44 5.32 -21.61
N LYS A 147 -6.11 5.11 -21.53
CA LYS A 147 -5.27 4.58 -22.61
C LYS A 147 -4.96 3.08 -22.49
N GLU A 148 -5.55 2.37 -21.52
CA GLU A 148 -5.39 0.91 -21.40
C GLU A 148 -6.05 0.22 -22.62
N THR A 149 -5.19 -0.25 -23.53
CA THR A 149 -5.53 -0.84 -24.84
C THR A 149 -5.66 -2.36 -24.71
N ALA A 150 -6.73 -2.83 -24.09
CA ALA A 150 -7.10 -4.25 -24.07
C ALA A 150 -8.61 -4.44 -23.90
N GLY A 151 -9.15 -5.50 -24.51
CA GLY A 151 -10.59 -5.77 -24.51
C GLY A 151 -11.00 -6.80 -25.56
N LEU A 152 -12.31 -7.06 -25.63
CA LEU A 152 -12.94 -8.06 -26.51
C LEU A 152 -12.72 -7.83 -28.03
N GLY A 153 -12.21 -6.66 -28.44
CA GLY A 153 -11.87 -6.32 -29.83
C GLY A 153 -10.37 -6.29 -30.15
N TYR A 154 -9.49 -6.64 -29.22
CA TYR A 154 -8.03 -6.62 -29.40
C TYR A 154 -7.47 -8.04 -29.60
N GLY A 155 -6.42 -8.17 -30.43
CA GLY A 155 -5.81 -9.47 -30.72
C GLY A 155 -5.18 -10.14 -29.49
N VAL A 156 -5.11 -11.48 -29.50
CA VAL A 156 -4.62 -12.32 -28.38
C VAL A 156 -3.25 -11.86 -27.87
N LEU A 157 -2.32 -11.51 -28.78
CA LEU A 157 -0.98 -11.03 -28.42
C LEU A 157 -0.99 -9.65 -27.76
N ALA A 158 -1.91 -8.77 -28.16
CA ALA A 158 -2.08 -7.45 -27.54
C ALA A 158 -2.66 -7.58 -26.14
N ASN A 159 -3.69 -8.43 -25.97
CA ASN A 159 -4.26 -8.74 -24.66
C ASN A 159 -3.23 -9.45 -23.75
N PHE A 160 -2.39 -10.33 -24.29
CA PHE A 160 -1.33 -10.98 -23.52
C PHE A 160 -0.20 -10.01 -23.10
N ARG A 161 0.25 -9.14 -24.01
CA ARG A 161 1.23 -8.08 -23.66
C ARG A 161 0.67 -7.10 -22.63
N TRP A 162 -0.60 -6.70 -22.79
CA TRP A 162 -1.29 -5.90 -21.80
C TRP A 162 -1.37 -6.64 -20.47
N PHE A 163 -1.79 -7.90 -20.45
CA PHE A 163 -1.86 -8.74 -19.25
C PHE A 163 -0.50 -8.82 -18.55
N MET A 164 0.59 -9.11 -19.28
CA MET A 164 1.94 -9.13 -18.73
C MET A 164 2.39 -7.75 -18.21
N SER A 165 1.98 -6.65 -18.86
CA SER A 165 2.23 -5.29 -18.36
C SER A 165 1.44 -4.96 -17.10
N VAL A 166 0.23 -5.54 -16.93
CA VAL A 166 -0.57 -5.46 -15.71
C VAL A 166 0.07 -6.27 -14.59
N GLN A 167 0.66 -7.44 -14.89
CA GLN A 167 1.39 -8.24 -13.89
C GLN A 167 2.61 -7.51 -13.31
N LYS A 168 3.22 -6.55 -14.03
CA LYS A 168 4.26 -5.69 -13.45
C LYS A 168 3.76 -4.84 -12.27
N LYS A 169 2.46 -4.56 -12.17
CA LYS A 169 1.84 -3.94 -10.98
C LYS A 169 1.86 -4.91 -9.79
N PHE A 170 1.74 -6.22 -10.02
CA PHE A 170 1.91 -7.24 -8.98
C PHE A 170 3.34 -7.23 -8.40
N PHE A 171 4.35 -7.07 -9.26
CA PHE A 171 5.75 -6.86 -8.86
C PHE A 171 6.05 -5.48 -8.28
N ALA A 172 5.08 -4.55 -8.25
CA ALA A 172 5.23 -3.27 -7.57
C ALA A 172 5.13 -3.40 -6.04
N PHE A 173 4.83 -4.61 -5.53
CA PHE A 173 4.63 -4.90 -4.11
C PHE A 173 3.69 -3.88 -3.47
N ASP A 174 2.49 -3.76 -4.06
CA ASP A 174 1.41 -2.99 -3.48
C ASP A 174 0.94 -3.64 -2.17
N GLU A 175 0.28 -2.85 -1.33
CA GLU A 175 -0.17 -3.23 0.03
C GLU A 175 -0.95 -4.56 0.07
N GLY A 176 -1.81 -4.79 -0.93
CA GLY A 176 -2.56 -6.03 -1.07
C GLY A 176 -1.69 -7.29 -1.26
N VAL A 177 -0.50 -7.19 -1.86
CA VAL A 177 0.42 -8.32 -2.02
C VAL A 177 0.98 -8.75 -0.67
N PHE A 178 1.32 -7.79 0.19
CA PHE A 178 1.81 -8.08 1.54
C PHE A 178 0.75 -8.69 2.41
N ILE A 179 -0.47 -8.17 2.33
CA ILE A 179 -1.62 -8.71 3.05
C ILE A 179 -1.89 -10.15 2.63
N PHE A 180 -1.87 -10.44 1.33
CA PHE A 180 -1.99 -11.81 0.83
C PHE A 180 -0.85 -12.72 1.33
N MET A 181 0.41 -12.28 1.20
CA MET A 181 1.56 -13.04 1.67
C MET A 181 1.54 -13.30 3.18
N LEU A 182 1.10 -12.32 3.97
CA LEU A 182 0.98 -12.41 5.41
C LEU A 182 -0.08 -13.45 5.80
N SER A 183 -1.27 -13.36 5.22
CA SER A 183 -2.34 -14.35 5.41
C SER A 183 -1.88 -15.74 4.98
N LEU A 184 -1.19 -15.87 3.84
CA LEU A 184 -0.65 -17.16 3.40
C LEU A 184 0.38 -17.71 4.39
N ALA A 185 1.31 -16.88 4.88
CA ALA A 185 2.33 -17.27 5.84
C ALA A 185 1.75 -17.76 7.17
N LEU A 186 0.65 -17.15 7.62
CA LEU A 186 -0.12 -17.60 8.79
C LEU A 186 -0.74 -18.97 8.54
N VAL A 187 -1.37 -19.18 7.37
CA VAL A 187 -2.02 -20.46 7.03
C VAL A 187 -1.02 -21.61 6.92
N ILE A 188 0.15 -21.37 6.32
CA ILE A 188 1.21 -22.39 6.17
C ILE A 188 2.15 -22.48 7.39
N ASP A 189 1.96 -21.62 8.39
CA ASP A 189 2.81 -21.47 9.56
C ASP A 189 4.31 -21.34 9.24
N LYS A 190 4.63 -20.47 8.26
CA LYS A 190 6.01 -20.12 7.87
C LYS A 190 6.24 -18.62 8.00
N LEU A 191 6.22 -18.16 9.25
CA LEU A 191 6.30 -16.74 9.60
C LEU A 191 7.69 -16.12 9.31
N THR A 192 8.78 -16.77 9.73
CA THR A 192 10.14 -16.22 9.57
C THR A 192 10.56 -16.01 8.10
N PRO A 193 10.35 -16.96 7.18
CA PRO A 193 10.62 -16.73 5.75
C PRO A 193 9.83 -15.55 5.18
N MET A 194 8.56 -15.38 5.60
CA MET A 194 7.74 -14.26 5.14
C MET A 194 8.31 -12.92 5.61
N LEU A 195 8.80 -12.83 6.86
CA LEU A 195 9.44 -11.63 7.38
C LEU A 195 10.74 -11.28 6.63
N TRP A 196 11.51 -12.27 6.19
CA TRP A 196 12.66 -12.04 5.31
C TRP A 196 12.25 -11.41 3.98
N VAL A 197 11.23 -11.98 3.33
CA VAL A 197 10.74 -11.42 2.05
C VAL A 197 10.20 -10.00 2.26
N PHE A 198 9.52 -9.75 3.38
CA PHE A 198 9.05 -8.41 3.74
C PHE A 198 10.20 -7.42 3.88
N VAL A 199 11.23 -7.71 4.69
CA VAL A 199 12.38 -6.80 4.88
C VAL A 199 13.11 -6.54 3.56
N ILE A 200 13.44 -7.59 2.80
CA ILE A 200 14.19 -7.46 1.55
C ILE A 200 13.40 -6.62 0.55
N SER A 201 12.10 -6.87 0.40
CA SER A 201 11.24 -6.08 -0.49
C SER A 201 11.18 -4.62 -0.06
N GLN A 202 10.98 -4.31 1.23
CA GLN A 202 10.94 -2.92 1.70
C GLN A 202 12.27 -2.20 1.49
N LEU A 203 13.40 -2.88 1.71
CA LEU A 203 14.72 -2.32 1.50
C LEU A 203 14.97 -2.00 0.02
N VAL A 204 14.72 -2.97 -0.87
CA VAL A 204 14.91 -2.79 -2.32
C VAL A 204 14.01 -1.67 -2.84
N HIS A 205 12.72 -1.67 -2.49
CA HIS A 205 11.80 -0.64 -2.94
C HIS A 205 12.08 0.73 -2.32
N GLY A 206 12.45 0.77 -1.04
CA GLY A 206 12.83 2.01 -0.35
C GLY A 206 14.03 2.68 -1.03
N LEU A 207 15.09 1.92 -1.27
CA LEU A 207 16.30 2.43 -1.95
C LEU A 207 16.03 2.80 -3.41
N ALA A 208 15.36 1.93 -4.18
CA ALA A 208 15.08 2.18 -5.59
C ALA A 208 14.21 3.44 -5.77
N ARG A 209 13.15 3.60 -4.96
CA ARG A 209 12.28 4.78 -5.00
C ARG A 209 13.00 6.04 -4.55
N GLY A 210 13.81 5.96 -3.50
CA GLY A 210 14.61 7.09 -3.00
C GLY A 210 15.58 7.59 -4.07
N TRP A 211 16.31 6.66 -4.69
CA TRP A 211 17.24 6.96 -5.78
C TRP A 211 16.55 7.56 -7.00
N GLN A 212 15.44 6.96 -7.45
CA GLN A 212 14.68 7.44 -8.60
C GLN A 212 14.18 8.88 -8.38
N ARG A 213 13.65 9.17 -7.19
CA ARG A 213 13.15 10.51 -6.85
C ARG A 213 14.27 11.53 -6.70
N GLY A 214 15.39 11.16 -6.08
CA GLY A 214 16.56 12.03 -5.99
C GLY A 214 17.09 12.44 -7.37
N ARG A 215 17.20 11.48 -8.31
CA ARG A 215 17.58 11.77 -9.70
C ARG A 215 16.57 12.66 -10.42
N GLN A 216 15.27 12.45 -10.21
CA GLN A 216 14.23 13.23 -10.86
C GLN A 216 14.25 14.70 -10.39
N ILE A 217 14.44 14.94 -9.09
CA ILE A 217 14.56 16.29 -8.54
C ILE A 217 15.80 16.99 -9.09
N SER A 218 16.95 16.30 -9.11
CA SER A 218 18.20 16.84 -9.65
C SER A 218 18.06 17.20 -11.14
N ARG A 219 17.50 16.30 -11.96
CA ARG A 219 17.29 16.54 -13.40
C ARG A 219 16.34 17.71 -13.66
N ASN A 220 15.25 17.81 -12.91
CA ASN A 220 14.30 18.93 -13.05
C ASN A 220 14.97 20.26 -12.69
N GLN A 221 15.87 20.28 -11.71
CA GLN A 221 16.62 21.47 -11.34
C GLN A 221 17.64 21.89 -12.42
N THR A 222 18.30 20.94 -13.08
CA THR A 222 19.19 21.24 -14.22
C THR A 222 18.43 21.88 -15.40
N ILE A 223 17.26 21.34 -15.76
CA ILE A 223 16.43 21.88 -16.85
C ILE A 223 15.97 23.31 -16.54
N ILE A 224 15.56 23.58 -15.30
CA ILE A 224 15.20 24.94 -14.87
C ILE A 224 16.40 25.87 -15.02
N ASN A 225 17.58 25.48 -14.54
CA ASN A 225 18.78 26.30 -14.62
C ASN A 225 19.20 26.59 -16.08
N GLU A 226 19.08 25.62 -16.99
CA GLU A 226 19.33 25.81 -18.43
C GLU A 226 18.32 26.77 -19.09
N GLN A 227 17.05 26.70 -18.69
CA GLN A 227 15.99 27.54 -19.25
C GLN A 227 16.11 29.02 -18.81
N TYR A 228 16.71 29.29 -17.64
CA TYR A 228 16.98 30.65 -17.15
C TYR A 228 18.37 31.19 -17.52
N SER A 229 19.27 30.36 -18.06
CA SER A 229 20.61 30.78 -18.53
C SER A 229 20.70 31.03 -20.05
N MET A 230 19.62 30.77 -20.79
CA MET A 230 19.50 31.20 -22.19
C MET A 230 19.32 32.73 -22.27
N PRO A 231 20.14 33.45 -23.07
CA PRO A 231 19.96 34.88 -23.26
C PRO A 231 18.60 35.13 -23.91
N ARG A 232 17.79 36.01 -23.32
CA ARG A 232 16.56 36.50 -23.97
C ARG A 232 16.96 37.16 -25.28
N LYS A 233 16.58 36.56 -26.41
CA LYS A 233 16.64 37.20 -27.73
C LYS A 233 15.49 38.19 -27.87
#